data_AF-A0A9Q3E6S1-F1
#
_entry.id   AF-A0A9Q3E6S1-F1
#
_cell.length_a   1.000
_cell.length_b   1.000
_cell.length_c   1.000
_cell.angle_alpha   90.00
_cell.angle_beta   90.00
_cell.angle_gamma   90.00
#
_symmetry.space_group_name_H-M   'P 1'
#
loop_
_entity.id
_entity.type
_entity.pdbx_description
1 polymer ?
#
loop_
_entity_poly.entity_id
_entity_poly.type
_entity_poly.pdbx_seq_one_letter_code
_entity_poly.pdbx_strand_id
1 'polypeptide(L)'
;MFCLSLPPSHRYRLNNLFFAAITPGPFEPTVLQMNNTIGPLVAELQDLWENGLFIPTFHVPEGRLIHVALIAAVCDLPAIRKLIGYASHSAKFFCSFCYLTKNENQCLNYHSWKQRDSEGHRKESTAWRTSRTKAQRKDLFDSNGVRWSILNELPYWDPTKMTVVEPMHCIAGILEWHTRKAWNLDIIATTIKNSNSVINTNVELNEEDYFDEDQYEMGNVDNADTKHSGCVDFFDLSALQDILMEIDEINEDVNEPEEDNNINTLSTSDLLTIRAAISKVQLPSWLKRPPKNLGDPSADWIKLFTTILPFAITELQGHKRSFLEAFVHLVKVTEIALDYQTSEKKIHVYYYHLVTYQCLVEELYPQLKPTPNHHMAFHLPEQLRNFGPANHLSAWHFKQINGILQKIPNNHKKRKLSL
;
A
#
# COMPACT_ATOMS: atom_id res chain seq x y z
N MET A 1 11.78 -12.07 2.16
CA MET A 1 10.84 -13.20 1.93
C MET A 1 10.67 -13.99 3.21
N PHE A 2 9.59 -14.74 3.34
CA PHE A 2 9.32 -15.62 4.48
C PHE A 2 8.69 -16.93 4.01
N CYS A 3 8.96 -18.01 4.75
CA CYS A 3 8.50 -19.35 4.39
C CYS A 3 7.08 -19.61 4.90
N LEU A 4 6.10 -19.75 3.99
CA LEU A 4 4.71 -20.00 4.37
C LEU A 4 4.46 -21.41 4.94
N SER A 5 5.39 -22.35 4.73
CA SER A 5 5.35 -23.71 5.31
C SER A 5 5.58 -23.70 6.83
N LEU A 6 6.11 -22.62 7.39
CA LEU A 6 6.23 -22.46 8.85
C LEU A 6 4.88 -22.09 9.47
N PRO A 7 4.61 -22.48 10.73
CA PRO A 7 3.44 -22.00 11.46
C PRO A 7 3.39 -20.46 11.51
N PRO A 8 2.20 -19.82 11.48
CA PRO A 8 2.09 -18.36 11.45
C PRO A 8 2.91 -17.63 12.53
N SER A 9 3.00 -18.19 13.74
CA SER A 9 3.78 -17.64 14.87
C SER A 9 5.31 -17.67 14.69
N HIS A 10 5.80 -18.34 13.65
CA HIS A 10 7.24 -18.45 13.33
C HIS A 10 7.63 -17.71 12.06
N ARG A 11 6.71 -17.45 11.12
CA ARG A 11 7.01 -16.89 9.78
C ARG A 11 7.77 -15.57 9.82
N TYR A 12 7.42 -14.68 10.74
CA TYR A 12 7.93 -13.30 10.81
C TYR A 12 9.07 -13.11 11.81
N ARG A 13 9.59 -14.18 12.41
CA ARG A 13 10.78 -14.08 13.28
C ARG A 13 11.98 -13.71 12.42
N LEU A 14 12.83 -12.80 12.90
CA LEU A 14 14.02 -12.35 12.16
C LEU A 14 14.90 -13.50 11.67
N ASN A 15 15.06 -14.56 12.48
CA ASN A 15 15.85 -15.75 12.12
C ASN A 15 15.26 -16.56 10.95
N ASN A 16 14.00 -16.33 10.58
CA ASN A 16 13.30 -16.99 9.47
C ASN A 16 13.06 -16.06 8.28
N LEU A 17 13.62 -14.84 8.33
CA LEU A 17 13.55 -13.87 7.26
C LEU A 17 14.66 -14.12 6.24
N PHE A 18 14.29 -14.29 4.98
CA PHE A 18 15.22 -14.42 3.87
C PHE A 18 15.36 -13.07 3.18
N PHE A 19 16.49 -12.42 3.37
CA PHE A 19 16.80 -11.16 2.71
C PHE A 19 17.22 -11.44 1.26
N ALA A 20 16.47 -10.92 0.28
CA ALA A 20 16.70 -11.25 -1.13
C ALA A 20 17.55 -10.22 -1.86
N ALA A 21 17.28 -8.92 -1.68
CA ALA A 21 17.96 -7.88 -2.42
C ALA A 21 17.85 -6.49 -1.77
N ILE A 22 18.81 -5.62 -2.06
CA ILE A 22 18.80 -4.18 -1.72
C ILE A 22 18.73 -3.40 -3.03
N THR A 23 17.80 -2.46 -3.14
CA THR A 23 17.81 -1.47 -4.23
C THR A 23 18.64 -0.25 -3.81
N PRO A 24 19.50 0.28 -4.69
CA PRO A 24 20.28 1.47 -4.39
C PRO A 24 19.35 2.70 -4.24
N GLY A 25 19.57 3.49 -3.18
CA GLY A 25 18.94 4.82 -3.02
C GLY A 25 19.70 5.93 -3.76
N PRO A 26 19.31 7.21 -3.60
CA PRO A 26 18.31 7.71 -2.66
C PRO A 26 16.86 7.65 -3.16
N PHE A 27 16.66 7.47 -4.46
CA PHE A 27 15.33 7.48 -5.08
C PHE A 27 14.67 6.10 -5.07
N GLU A 28 13.35 6.08 -5.21
CA GLU A 28 12.62 4.84 -5.42
C GLU A 28 13.10 4.12 -6.70
N PRO A 29 13.22 2.78 -6.68
CA PRO A 29 13.63 2.02 -7.86
C PRO A 29 12.59 2.14 -8.97
N THR A 30 13.07 2.26 -10.21
CA THR A 30 12.24 2.10 -11.40
C THR A 30 11.83 0.62 -11.59
N VAL A 31 10.82 0.36 -12.42
CA VAL A 31 10.40 -1.01 -12.79
C VAL A 31 11.58 -1.82 -13.33
N LEU A 32 12.45 -1.22 -14.15
CA LEU A 32 13.62 -1.93 -14.69
C LEU A 32 14.66 -2.23 -13.61
N GLN A 33 14.96 -1.26 -12.75
CA GLN A 33 15.88 -1.47 -11.63
C GLN A 33 15.36 -2.58 -10.71
N MET A 34 14.06 -2.61 -10.45
CA MET A 34 13.43 -3.66 -9.66
C MET A 34 13.57 -5.03 -10.34
N ASN A 35 13.28 -5.13 -11.64
CA ASN A 35 13.47 -6.34 -12.43
C ASN A 35 14.92 -6.85 -12.40
N ASN A 36 15.90 -5.95 -12.57
CA ASN A 36 17.31 -6.31 -12.54
C ASN A 36 17.76 -6.76 -11.14
N THR A 37 17.23 -6.12 -10.10
CA THR A 37 17.56 -6.41 -8.70
C THR A 37 17.05 -7.78 -8.27
N ILE A 38 15.85 -8.18 -8.68
CA ILE A 38 15.25 -9.47 -8.31
C ILE A 38 15.53 -10.59 -9.32
N GLY A 39 16.17 -10.29 -10.46
CA GLY A 39 16.47 -11.27 -11.52
C GLY A 39 17.21 -12.51 -11.02
N PRO A 40 18.29 -12.39 -10.21
CA PRO A 40 18.98 -13.56 -9.64
C PRO A 40 18.06 -14.43 -8.78
N LEU A 41 17.20 -13.81 -7.96
CA LEU A 41 16.21 -14.54 -7.15
C LEU A 41 15.22 -15.32 -8.04
N VAL A 42 14.75 -14.71 -9.13
CA VAL A 42 13.82 -15.38 -10.06
C VAL A 42 14.47 -16.60 -10.71
N ALA A 43 15.75 -16.49 -11.12
CA ALA A 43 16.49 -17.62 -11.68
C ALA A 43 16.63 -18.78 -10.67
N GLU A 44 16.98 -18.47 -9.40
CA GLU A 44 17.04 -19.48 -8.34
C GLU A 44 15.68 -20.12 -8.06
N LEU A 45 14.60 -19.33 -8.01
CA LEU A 45 13.25 -19.84 -7.80
C LEU A 45 12.77 -20.73 -8.94
N GLN A 46 13.16 -20.41 -10.18
CA GLN A 46 12.85 -21.24 -11.33
C GLN A 46 13.54 -22.61 -11.23
N ASP A 47 14.83 -22.63 -10.91
CA ASP A 47 15.58 -23.88 -10.71
C ASP A 47 15.02 -24.71 -9.55
N LEU A 48 14.72 -24.07 -8.41
CA LEU A 48 14.12 -24.73 -7.25
C LEU A 48 12.68 -25.21 -7.49
N TRP A 49 11.99 -24.66 -8.49
CA TRP A 49 10.69 -25.16 -8.91
C TRP A 49 10.81 -26.35 -9.85
N GLU A 50 11.67 -26.27 -10.86
CA GLU A 50 11.82 -27.29 -11.89
C GLU A 50 12.58 -28.52 -11.38
N ASN A 51 13.73 -28.30 -10.72
CA ASN A 51 14.65 -29.34 -10.28
C ASN A 51 14.51 -29.66 -8.78
N GLY A 52 14.13 -28.67 -7.97
CA GLY A 52 14.04 -28.81 -6.53
C GLY A 52 15.40 -28.99 -5.84
N LEU A 53 15.37 -29.19 -4.52
CA LEU A 53 16.55 -29.38 -3.68
C LEU A 53 16.37 -30.60 -2.78
N PHE A 54 17.37 -31.48 -2.71
CA PHE A 54 17.39 -32.57 -1.74
C PHE A 54 17.91 -32.08 -0.39
N ILE A 55 17.08 -32.19 0.65
CA ILE A 55 17.44 -31.80 2.02
C ILE A 55 17.38 -33.02 2.94
N PRO A 56 18.53 -33.49 3.46
CA PRO A 56 18.61 -34.47 4.55
C PRO A 56 17.89 -33.99 5.80
N THR A 57 17.12 -34.87 6.42
CA THR A 57 16.48 -34.59 7.72
C THR A 57 16.80 -35.71 8.70
N PHE A 58 16.62 -35.46 10.00
CA PHE A 58 16.87 -36.47 11.02
C PHE A 58 16.07 -37.77 10.79
N HIS A 59 14.81 -37.65 10.34
CA HIS A 59 13.96 -38.81 10.03
C HIS A 59 14.17 -39.40 8.63
N VAL A 60 14.79 -38.64 7.71
CA VAL A 60 15.07 -39.07 6.33
C VAL A 60 16.50 -38.65 5.96
N PRO A 61 17.53 -39.42 6.36
CA PRO A 61 18.93 -39.09 6.12
C PRO A 61 19.31 -39.06 4.63
N GLU A 62 18.65 -39.89 3.81
CA GLU A 62 18.76 -39.93 2.33
C GLU A 62 18.29 -38.61 1.67
N GLY A 63 17.60 -37.75 2.42
CA GLY A 63 17.04 -36.50 1.91
C GLY A 63 15.60 -36.61 1.43
N ARG A 64 14.94 -35.46 1.43
CA ARG A 64 13.63 -35.28 0.78
C ARG A 64 13.80 -34.24 -0.31
N LEU A 65 13.25 -34.52 -1.49
CA LEU A 65 13.14 -33.53 -2.56
C LEU A 65 12.13 -32.45 -2.14
N ILE A 66 12.56 -31.20 -2.12
CA ILE A 66 11.77 -30.03 -1.77
C ILE A 66 11.77 -29.07 -2.95
N HIS A 67 10.58 -28.66 -3.38
CA HIS A 67 10.41 -27.59 -4.36
C HIS A 67 10.08 -26.28 -3.65
N VAL A 68 10.51 -25.16 -4.24
CA VAL A 68 10.22 -23.82 -3.73
C VAL A 68 9.38 -23.07 -4.75
N ALA A 69 8.37 -22.34 -4.27
CA ALA A 69 7.53 -21.49 -5.08
C ALA A 69 7.29 -20.15 -4.39
N LEU A 70 7.30 -19.08 -5.17
CA LEU A 70 6.82 -17.76 -4.74
C LEU A 70 5.28 -17.77 -4.80
N ILE A 71 4.62 -17.72 -3.64
CA ILE A 71 3.16 -17.88 -3.55
C ILE A 71 2.41 -16.53 -3.46
N ALA A 72 3.03 -15.51 -2.89
CA ALA A 72 2.40 -14.22 -2.66
C ALA A 72 3.41 -13.06 -2.78
N ALA A 73 3.09 -12.06 -3.59
CA ALA A 73 3.75 -10.76 -3.58
C ALA A 73 2.96 -9.79 -2.70
N VAL A 74 3.60 -9.27 -1.65
CA VAL A 74 2.99 -8.41 -0.64
C VAL A 74 3.77 -7.10 -0.57
N CYS A 75 3.17 -6.03 -1.07
CA CYS A 75 3.68 -4.66 -0.92
C CYS A 75 2.50 -3.68 -0.82
N ASP A 76 2.78 -2.43 -0.49
CA ASP A 76 1.81 -1.37 -0.72
C ASP A 76 1.53 -1.17 -2.23
N LEU A 77 0.51 -0.38 -2.56
CA LEU A 77 0.08 -0.20 -3.95
C LEU A 77 1.16 0.36 -4.89
N PRO A 78 1.98 1.37 -4.50
CA PRO A 78 3.07 1.84 -5.35
C PRO A 78 4.12 0.77 -5.64
N ALA A 79 4.65 0.10 -4.60
CA ALA A 79 5.72 -0.87 -4.77
C ALA A 79 5.24 -2.14 -5.50
N ILE A 80 4.03 -2.62 -5.20
CA ILE A 80 3.51 -3.85 -5.82
C ILE A 80 3.36 -3.68 -7.33
N ARG A 81 2.90 -2.52 -7.78
CA ARG A 81 2.72 -2.19 -9.21
C ARG A 81 4.04 -2.18 -9.96
N LYS A 82 5.09 -1.63 -9.35
CA LYS A 82 6.44 -1.66 -9.92
C LYS A 82 6.98 -3.10 -10.00
N LEU A 83 6.71 -3.91 -8.96
CA LEU A 83 7.16 -5.30 -8.88
C LEU A 83 6.50 -6.20 -9.93
N ILE A 84 5.18 -6.09 -10.10
CA ILE A 84 4.41 -6.98 -10.99
C ILE A 84 4.13 -6.38 -12.37
N GLY A 85 4.50 -5.11 -12.58
CA GLY A 85 4.43 -4.43 -13.87
C GLY A 85 3.08 -3.77 -14.20
N TYR A 86 2.16 -3.62 -13.26
CA TYR A 86 0.89 -2.91 -13.51
C TYR A 86 1.02 -1.40 -13.38
N ALA A 87 0.08 -0.68 -14.01
CA ALA A 87 0.04 0.77 -13.99
C ALA A 87 -0.37 1.36 -12.64
N SER A 88 0.02 2.63 -12.43
CA SER A 88 -0.28 3.42 -11.25
C SER A 88 -1.79 3.67 -11.07
N HIS A 89 -2.14 4.28 -9.94
CA HIS A 89 -3.53 4.61 -9.63
C HIS A 89 -4.13 5.68 -10.55
N SER A 90 -3.30 6.48 -11.21
CA SER A 90 -3.75 7.56 -12.09
C SER A 90 -4.09 7.06 -13.50
N ALA A 91 -3.66 5.86 -13.87
CA ALA A 91 -3.87 5.29 -15.20
C ALA A 91 -5.35 4.96 -15.48
N LYS A 92 -5.70 4.86 -16.77
CA LYS A 92 -7.04 4.43 -17.22
C LYS A 92 -7.41 3.08 -16.60
N PHE A 93 -6.52 2.10 -16.71
CA PHE A 93 -6.64 0.78 -16.09
C PHE A 93 -5.72 0.73 -14.87
N PHE A 94 -6.24 1.17 -13.73
CA PHE A 94 -5.48 1.34 -12.49
C PHE A 94 -5.43 0.07 -11.61
N CYS A 95 -6.23 -0.94 -11.95
CA CYS A 95 -6.38 -2.17 -11.17
C CYS A 95 -5.58 -3.33 -11.76
N SER A 96 -4.94 -4.10 -10.87
CA SER A 96 -4.19 -5.33 -11.19
C SER A 96 -5.08 -6.56 -11.42
N PHE A 97 -6.36 -6.48 -11.03
CA PHE A 97 -7.26 -7.63 -11.00
C PHE A 97 -8.42 -7.55 -12.00
N CYS A 98 -8.78 -6.34 -12.45
CA CYS A 98 -9.86 -6.15 -13.41
C CYS A 98 -9.56 -5.04 -14.41
N TYR A 99 -10.41 -4.94 -15.43
CA TYR A 99 -10.36 -3.92 -16.48
C TYR A 99 -11.36 -2.76 -16.22
N LEU A 100 -11.87 -2.59 -15.00
CA LEU A 100 -12.67 -1.42 -14.69
C LEU A 100 -11.82 -0.15 -14.86
N THR A 101 -12.34 0.84 -15.57
CA THR A 101 -11.58 2.08 -15.79
C THR A 101 -11.70 3.03 -14.60
N LYS A 102 -10.74 3.96 -14.46
CA LYS A 102 -10.78 5.00 -13.42
C LYS A 102 -12.11 5.79 -13.42
N ASN A 103 -12.71 6.01 -14.59
CA ASN A 103 -13.97 6.75 -14.73
C ASN A 103 -15.19 5.96 -14.25
N GLU A 104 -15.06 4.63 -14.13
CA GLU A 104 -16.11 3.72 -13.71
C GLU A 104 -15.94 3.29 -12.24
N ASN A 105 -15.04 3.95 -11.49
CA ASN A 105 -14.67 3.52 -10.13
C ASN A 105 -15.83 3.54 -9.12
N GLN A 106 -16.94 4.24 -9.43
CA GLN A 106 -18.17 4.19 -8.62
C GLN A 106 -19.02 2.92 -8.84
N CYS A 107 -18.70 2.06 -9.81
CA CYS A 107 -19.49 0.86 -10.08
C CYS A 107 -19.33 -0.16 -8.94
N LEU A 108 -20.35 -0.38 -8.12
CA LEU A 108 -20.29 -1.31 -6.98
C LEU A 108 -20.62 -2.77 -7.34
N ASN A 109 -21.02 -3.04 -8.58
CA ASN A 109 -21.38 -4.38 -9.04
C ASN A 109 -20.13 -5.17 -9.45
N TYR A 110 -19.38 -5.68 -8.46
CA TYR A 110 -18.16 -6.46 -8.68
C TYR A 110 -18.30 -7.58 -9.72
N HIS A 111 -19.46 -8.25 -9.72
CA HIS A 111 -19.70 -9.41 -10.59
C HIS A 111 -19.85 -9.03 -12.07
N SER A 112 -20.13 -7.75 -12.38
CA SER A 112 -20.14 -7.27 -13.76
C SER A 112 -18.77 -6.81 -14.25
N TRP A 113 -17.76 -6.70 -13.38
CA TRP A 113 -16.44 -6.24 -13.78
C TRP A 113 -15.70 -7.33 -14.56
N LYS A 114 -15.18 -6.96 -15.73
CA LYS A 114 -14.30 -7.85 -16.51
C LYS A 114 -12.99 -8.07 -15.75
N GLN A 115 -12.80 -9.28 -15.24
CA GLN A 115 -11.58 -9.66 -14.53
C GLN A 115 -10.40 -9.83 -15.50
N ARG A 116 -9.18 -9.61 -14.99
CA ARG A 116 -7.94 -10.01 -15.64
C ARG A 116 -7.67 -11.48 -15.36
N ASP A 117 -7.02 -12.15 -16.29
CA ASP A 117 -6.54 -13.51 -16.13
C ASP A 117 -5.06 -13.62 -16.49
N SER A 118 -4.45 -14.76 -16.15
CA SER A 118 -3.03 -15.00 -16.39
C SER A 118 -2.69 -14.97 -17.89
N GLU A 119 -3.60 -15.43 -18.76
CA GLU A 119 -3.34 -15.50 -20.20
C GLU A 119 -3.30 -14.10 -20.82
N GLY A 120 -4.30 -13.27 -20.51
CA GLY A 120 -4.37 -11.87 -20.89
C GLY A 120 -3.17 -11.08 -20.38
N HIS A 121 -2.81 -11.26 -19.09
CA HIS A 121 -1.61 -10.63 -18.53
C HIS A 121 -0.33 -11.03 -19.28
N ARG A 122 -0.12 -12.34 -19.51
CA ARG A 122 1.08 -12.83 -20.22
C ARG A 122 1.13 -12.28 -21.65
N LYS A 123 0.00 -12.26 -22.37
CA LYS A 123 -0.10 -11.71 -23.72
C LYS A 123 0.24 -10.21 -23.75
N GLU A 124 -0.41 -9.41 -22.90
CA GLU A 124 -0.25 -7.96 -22.86
C GLU A 124 1.18 -7.55 -22.42
N SER A 125 1.71 -8.17 -21.37
CA SER A 125 3.06 -7.90 -20.87
C SER A 125 4.16 -8.37 -21.84
N THR A 126 3.96 -9.51 -22.53
CA THR A 126 4.90 -9.97 -23.57
C THR A 126 4.89 -9.05 -24.78
N ALA A 127 3.72 -8.60 -25.22
CA ALA A 127 3.63 -7.61 -26.31
C ALA A 127 4.39 -6.32 -25.97
N TRP A 128 4.29 -5.86 -24.71
CA TRP A 128 5.09 -4.75 -24.22
C TRP A 128 6.60 -5.05 -24.25
N ARG A 129 7.02 -6.23 -23.77
CA ARG A 129 8.44 -6.64 -23.75
C ARG A 129 9.06 -6.68 -25.14
N THR A 130 8.36 -7.30 -26.09
CA THR A 130 8.87 -7.58 -27.45
C THR A 130 8.75 -6.40 -28.40
N SER A 131 8.00 -5.35 -28.03
CA SER A 131 7.92 -4.11 -28.79
C SER A 131 9.28 -3.43 -28.94
N ARG A 132 9.58 -2.97 -30.16
CA ARG A 132 10.90 -2.44 -30.54
C ARG A 132 11.06 -0.95 -30.25
N THR A 133 9.97 -0.19 -30.22
CA THR A 133 10.03 1.27 -30.03
C THR A 133 9.45 1.69 -28.68
N LYS A 134 9.99 2.79 -28.14
CA LYS A 134 9.48 3.40 -26.91
C LYS A 134 8.02 3.84 -27.05
N ALA A 135 7.69 4.45 -28.19
CA ALA A 135 6.33 4.88 -28.50
C ALA A 135 5.35 3.70 -28.45
N GLN A 136 5.66 2.57 -29.09
CA GLN A 136 4.82 1.36 -29.03
C GLN A 136 4.65 0.84 -27.60
N ARG A 137 5.73 0.80 -26.81
CA ARG A 137 5.65 0.39 -25.40
C ARG A 137 4.77 1.32 -24.57
N LYS A 138 4.85 2.63 -24.81
CA LYS A 138 3.99 3.62 -24.16
C LYS A 138 2.54 3.41 -24.56
N ASP A 139 2.24 3.30 -25.85
CA ASP A 139 0.88 3.09 -26.36
C ASP A 139 0.24 1.80 -25.79
N LEU A 140 1.01 0.71 -25.76
CA LEU A 140 0.58 -0.56 -25.17
C LEU A 140 0.34 -0.44 -23.65
N PHE A 141 1.22 0.27 -22.94
CA PHE A 141 1.06 0.47 -21.51
C PHE A 141 -0.16 1.35 -21.20
N ASP A 142 -0.35 2.43 -21.94
CA ASP A 142 -1.51 3.33 -21.77
C ASP A 142 -2.83 2.62 -22.12
N SER A 143 -2.78 1.70 -23.09
CA SER A 143 -3.96 0.92 -23.54
C SER A 143 -4.28 -0.27 -22.66
N ASN A 144 -3.28 -0.96 -22.08
CA ASN A 144 -3.49 -2.22 -21.35
C ASN A 144 -3.24 -2.08 -19.84
N GLY A 145 -2.52 -1.05 -19.41
CA GLY A 145 -2.13 -0.83 -18.02
C GLY A 145 -1.07 -1.78 -17.50
N VAL A 146 -0.27 -2.42 -18.37
CA VAL A 146 0.71 -3.44 -17.97
C VAL A 146 2.02 -3.37 -18.76
N ARG A 147 3.13 -3.65 -18.06
CA ARG A 147 4.50 -3.76 -18.56
C ARG A 147 5.05 -5.13 -18.17
N TRP A 148 6.23 -5.46 -18.68
CA TRP A 148 6.91 -6.70 -18.29
C TRP A 148 7.46 -6.63 -16.87
N SER A 149 7.16 -7.67 -16.08
CA SER A 149 7.86 -7.99 -14.83
C SER A 149 8.67 -9.26 -15.01
N ILE A 150 9.88 -9.30 -14.44
CA ILE A 150 10.73 -10.50 -14.46
C ILE A 150 10.06 -11.70 -13.75
N LEU A 151 9.11 -11.46 -12.83
CA LEU A 151 8.33 -12.54 -12.20
C LEU A 151 7.54 -13.38 -13.20
N ASN A 152 7.24 -12.85 -14.40
CA ASN A 152 6.55 -13.59 -15.45
C ASN A 152 7.36 -14.77 -16.01
N GLU A 153 8.69 -14.81 -15.77
CA GLU A 153 9.54 -15.96 -16.12
C GLU A 153 9.22 -17.19 -15.26
N LEU A 154 8.63 -17.00 -14.07
CA LEU A 154 8.21 -18.13 -13.24
C LEU A 154 6.99 -18.82 -13.88
N PRO A 155 7.05 -20.14 -14.14
CA PRO A 155 6.00 -20.84 -14.88
C PRO A 155 4.68 -20.96 -14.09
N TYR A 156 4.75 -20.97 -12.77
CA TYR A 156 3.60 -21.05 -11.87
C TYR A 156 3.05 -19.67 -11.47
N TRP A 157 3.73 -18.57 -11.83
CA TRP A 157 3.34 -17.23 -11.39
C TRP A 157 2.10 -16.74 -12.13
N ASP A 158 1.08 -16.35 -11.36
CA ASP A 158 -0.13 -15.71 -11.82
C ASP A 158 -0.35 -14.40 -11.04
N PRO A 159 0.03 -13.23 -11.58
CA PRO A 159 -0.09 -11.97 -10.83
C PRO A 159 -1.54 -11.55 -10.57
N THR A 160 -2.54 -12.13 -11.24
CA THR A 160 -3.94 -11.81 -10.97
C THR A 160 -4.48 -12.57 -9.76
N LYS A 161 -3.76 -13.59 -9.26
CA LYS A 161 -4.12 -14.36 -8.06
C LYS A 161 -3.07 -14.30 -6.95
N MET A 162 -1.80 -14.15 -7.34
CA MET A 162 -0.64 -14.25 -6.45
C MET A 162 -0.14 -12.87 -5.97
N THR A 163 -0.80 -11.79 -6.38
CA THR A 163 -0.62 -10.44 -5.85
C THR A 163 -1.57 -10.21 -4.69
N VAL A 164 -1.07 -9.74 -3.56
CA VAL A 164 -1.89 -9.47 -2.37
C VAL A 164 -2.38 -8.03 -2.37
N VAL A 165 -3.69 -7.84 -2.19
CA VAL A 165 -4.23 -6.54 -1.76
C VAL A 165 -3.87 -6.39 -0.29
N GLU A 166 -2.83 -5.61 0.00
CA GLU A 166 -2.32 -5.49 1.37
C GLU A 166 -3.38 -4.81 2.26
N PRO A 167 -3.97 -5.54 3.22
CA PRO A 167 -5.17 -5.09 3.91
C PRO A 167 -4.90 -3.91 4.84
N MET A 168 -3.70 -3.77 5.42
CA MET A 168 -3.41 -2.66 6.32
C MET A 168 -3.43 -1.33 5.57
N HIS A 169 -2.67 -1.17 4.49
CA HIS A 169 -2.63 0.08 3.73
C HIS A 169 -3.93 0.33 2.97
N CYS A 170 -4.56 -0.71 2.43
CA CYS A 170 -5.84 -0.58 1.73
C CYS A 170 -6.91 -0.04 2.67
N ILE A 171 -7.11 -0.67 3.83
CA ILE A 171 -8.13 -0.25 4.80
C ILE A 171 -7.75 1.08 5.46
N ALA A 172 -6.49 1.24 5.90
CA ALA A 172 -6.04 2.51 6.50
C ALA A 172 -6.26 3.70 5.56
N GLY A 173 -6.01 3.54 4.25
CA GLY A 173 -6.25 4.60 3.28
C GLY A 173 -7.73 4.91 3.04
N ILE A 174 -8.64 3.94 3.21
CA ILE A 174 -10.10 4.20 3.20
C ILE A 174 -10.50 4.99 4.45
N LEU A 175 -10.02 4.57 5.62
CA LEU A 175 -10.30 5.22 6.90
C LEU A 175 -9.78 6.67 6.92
N GLU A 176 -8.54 6.86 6.48
CA GLU A 176 -7.93 8.18 6.32
C GLU A 176 -8.77 9.07 5.40
N TRP A 177 -9.09 8.58 4.21
CA TRP A 177 -9.92 9.33 3.26
C TRP A 177 -11.27 9.70 3.85
N HIS A 178 -11.92 8.78 4.56
CA HIS A 178 -13.21 9.04 5.21
C HIS A 178 -13.07 10.18 6.22
N THR A 179 -12.04 10.16 7.06
CA THR A 179 -11.81 11.23 8.05
C THR A 179 -11.43 12.57 7.41
N ARG A 180 -10.46 12.58 6.48
CA ARG A 180 -9.93 13.83 5.92
C ARG A 180 -10.87 14.46 4.91
N LYS A 181 -11.50 13.65 4.06
CA LYS A 181 -12.35 14.13 2.96
C LYS A 181 -13.83 14.10 3.31
N ALA A 182 -14.36 12.97 3.79
CA ALA A 182 -15.80 12.88 4.07
C ALA A 182 -16.19 13.64 5.35
N TRP A 183 -15.36 13.58 6.39
CA TRP A 183 -15.58 14.30 7.65
C TRP A 183 -14.91 15.67 7.72
N ASN A 184 -14.11 16.01 6.71
CA ASN A 184 -13.43 17.30 6.58
C ASN A 184 -12.50 17.66 7.75
N LEU A 185 -11.83 16.64 8.31
CA LEU A 185 -11.06 16.75 9.55
C LEU A 185 -9.97 17.84 9.51
N ASP A 186 -9.28 18.01 8.38
CA ASP A 186 -8.11 18.89 8.26
C ASP A 186 -8.51 20.36 8.35
N ILE A 187 -9.63 20.72 7.74
CA ILE A 187 -10.21 22.06 7.81
C ILE A 187 -10.60 22.37 9.25
N ILE A 188 -11.35 21.46 9.89
CA ILE A 188 -11.81 21.64 11.28
C ILE A 188 -10.62 21.76 12.25
N ALA A 189 -9.60 20.92 12.07
CA ALA A 189 -8.38 20.96 12.88
C ALA A 189 -7.66 22.31 12.74
N THR A 190 -7.60 22.87 11.52
CA THR A 190 -7.03 24.18 11.23
C THR A 190 -7.85 25.31 11.85
N THR A 191 -9.18 25.25 11.75
CA THR A 191 -10.08 26.22 12.41
C THR A 191 -9.86 26.26 13.93
N ILE A 192 -9.69 25.11 14.58
CA ILE A 192 -9.39 25.04 16.02
C ILE A 192 -8.01 25.64 16.34
N LYS A 193 -6.96 25.31 15.55
CA LYS A 193 -5.61 25.87 15.73
C LYS A 193 -5.64 27.39 15.66
N ASN A 194 -6.35 27.95 14.66
CA ASN A 194 -6.49 29.40 14.47
C ASN A 194 -7.35 30.07 15.55
N SER A 195 -8.37 29.39 16.08
CA SER A 195 -9.18 29.94 17.17
C SER A 195 -8.39 30.01 18.48
N ASN A 196 -7.48 29.06 18.72
CA ASN A 196 -6.65 29.01 19.92
C ASN A 196 -5.42 29.95 19.84
N SER A 197 -4.88 30.22 18.65
CA SER A 197 -3.78 31.18 18.46
C SER A 197 -4.20 32.63 18.72
N VAL A 198 -5.49 32.95 18.62
CA VAL A 198 -6.06 34.25 19.02
C VAL A 198 -6.15 34.40 20.54
N ILE A 199 -6.02 33.32 21.32
CA ILE A 199 -6.30 33.31 22.78
C ILE A 199 -5.06 33.09 23.66
N ASN A 200 -3.92 32.61 23.15
CA ASN A 200 -2.73 32.40 23.99
C ASN A 200 -1.47 33.11 23.48
N THR A 201 -1.19 34.27 24.07
CA THR A 201 0.18 34.72 24.36
C THR A 201 0.74 33.90 25.53
N ASN A 202 1.94 33.35 25.35
CA ASN A 202 2.85 32.77 26.35
C ASN A 202 2.43 31.48 27.06
N VAL A 203 2.80 30.32 26.51
CA VAL A 203 3.31 29.16 27.28
C VAL A 203 4.30 28.36 26.40
N GLU A 204 5.54 28.19 26.88
CA GLU A 204 6.55 27.32 26.29
C GLU A 204 6.12 25.85 26.37
N LEU A 205 6.21 25.14 25.24
CA LEU A 205 6.00 23.70 25.15
C LEU A 205 7.37 23.02 25.02
N ASN A 206 7.68 22.12 25.98
CA ASN A 206 8.84 21.24 25.90
C ASN A 206 8.63 20.22 24.76
N GLU A 207 9.55 20.24 23.79
CA GLU A 207 9.70 19.27 22.72
C GLU A 207 10.37 18.01 23.27
N GLU A 208 9.64 16.90 23.38
CA GLU A 208 10.25 15.57 23.41
C GLU A 208 9.45 14.59 22.53
N ASP A 209 10.21 13.91 21.66
CA ASP A 209 9.86 12.83 20.73
C ASP A 209 9.02 13.17 19.49
N TYR A 210 9.65 14.00 18.65
CA TYR A 210 9.33 14.21 17.24
C TYR A 210 9.64 12.94 16.43
N PHE A 211 8.65 12.43 15.71
CA PHE A 211 8.83 11.42 14.67
C PHE A 211 9.12 12.21 13.38
N ASP A 212 10.37 12.18 12.92
CA ASP A 212 10.78 12.82 11.67
C ASP A 212 9.93 12.27 10.51
N GLU A 213 9.13 13.16 9.91
CA GLU A 213 8.66 12.97 8.55
C GLU A 213 9.84 13.15 7.60
N ASP A 214 9.91 12.27 6.60
CA ASP A 214 10.87 12.32 5.51
C ASP A 214 10.83 13.68 4.79
N GLN A 215 11.70 14.60 5.20
CA GLN A 215 12.05 15.77 4.40
C GLN A 215 13.47 15.57 3.85
N TYR A 216 13.55 15.17 2.59
CA TYR A 216 14.79 15.21 1.84
C TYR A 216 14.97 16.61 1.24
N GLU A 217 15.96 17.35 1.75
CA GLU A 217 16.43 18.59 1.12
C GLU A 217 17.15 18.28 -0.20
N MET A 218 16.75 18.96 -1.27
CA MET A 218 17.47 18.93 -2.55
C MET A 218 18.82 19.67 -2.42
N GLY A 219 19.90 18.91 -2.26
CA GLY A 219 21.25 19.43 -2.44
C GLY A 219 21.61 19.52 -3.92
N ASN A 220 21.79 20.74 -4.44
CA ASN A 220 22.39 21.01 -5.74
C ASN A 220 23.76 20.33 -5.86
N VAL A 221 24.00 19.61 -6.96
CA VAL A 221 25.35 19.17 -7.33
C VAL A 221 25.63 19.62 -8.75
N ASP A 222 26.58 20.54 -8.85
CA ASP A 222 27.12 21.08 -10.09
C ASP A 222 27.77 20.00 -10.96
N ASN A 223 27.52 20.11 -12.27
CA ASN A 223 28.14 19.31 -13.32
C ASN A 223 29.65 19.57 -13.38
N ALA A 224 30.46 18.52 -13.21
CA ALA A 224 31.88 18.56 -13.53
C ALA A 224 32.22 17.41 -14.50
N ASP A 225 32.36 17.79 -15.77
CA ASP A 225 32.91 16.99 -16.86
C ASP A 225 34.26 16.37 -16.51
N THR A 226 34.46 15.09 -16.84
CA THR A 226 35.81 14.59 -17.14
C THR A 226 35.76 13.50 -18.20
N LYS A 227 36.35 13.82 -19.36
CA LYS A 227 36.66 12.91 -20.47
C LYS A 227 37.72 11.90 -20.06
N HIS A 228 37.49 10.62 -20.33
CA HIS A 228 38.57 9.71 -20.73
C HIS A 228 38.09 8.63 -21.73
N SER A 229 39.02 8.31 -22.62
CA SER A 229 38.93 7.56 -23.87
C SER A 229 39.21 6.07 -23.70
N GLY A 230 38.56 5.20 -24.49
CA GLY A 230 39.16 3.95 -24.98
C GLY A 230 38.41 2.62 -24.77
N CYS A 231 37.45 2.34 -25.66
CA CYS A 231 37.03 1.04 -26.26
C CYS A 231 37.17 -0.28 -25.46
N VAL A 232 36.04 -0.90 -25.08
CA VAL A 232 35.53 -2.20 -25.60
C VAL A 232 34.00 -2.27 -25.39
N ASP A 233 33.25 -2.78 -26.36
CA ASP A 233 31.77 -2.81 -26.39
C ASP A 233 31.13 -3.41 -25.12
N PHE A 234 30.58 -2.54 -24.27
CA PHE A 234 29.66 -2.89 -23.20
C PHE A 234 28.39 -2.07 -23.40
N PHE A 235 27.24 -2.73 -23.48
CA PHE A 235 25.95 -2.06 -23.65
C PHE A 235 25.80 -0.93 -22.61
N ASP A 236 25.59 0.29 -23.09
CA ASP A 236 25.53 1.49 -22.26
C ASP A 236 24.28 1.47 -21.36
N LEU A 237 24.48 1.02 -20.12
CA LEU A 237 23.48 1.01 -19.05
C LEU A 237 23.09 2.44 -18.62
N SER A 238 23.92 3.45 -18.86
CA SER A 238 23.64 4.83 -18.46
C SER A 238 22.59 5.47 -19.35
N ALA A 239 22.64 5.20 -20.67
CA ALA A 239 21.60 5.59 -21.60
C ALA A 239 20.23 4.97 -21.25
N LEU A 240 20.18 3.77 -20.68
CA LEU A 240 18.93 3.13 -20.22
C LEU A 240 18.38 3.74 -18.93
N GLN A 241 19.23 4.39 -18.14
CA GLN A 241 18.91 5.00 -16.85
C GLN A 241 18.24 6.37 -17.03
N ASP A 242 18.73 7.18 -17.98
CA ASP A 242 18.14 8.47 -18.31
C ASP A 242 16.79 8.35 -19.05
N ILE A 243 16.59 7.25 -19.78
CA ILE A 243 15.37 6.99 -20.56
C ILE A 243 14.15 6.63 -19.70
N LEU A 244 14.35 6.24 -18.44
CA LEU A 244 13.28 5.72 -17.56
C LEU A 244 12.83 6.69 -16.48
N MET A 245 13.52 7.82 -16.30
CA MET A 245 13.11 8.86 -15.34
C MET A 245 11.90 9.68 -15.81
N GLU A 246 11.58 9.70 -17.11
CA GLU A 246 10.51 10.57 -17.65
C GLU A 246 9.07 9.98 -17.62
N ILE A 247 8.82 8.86 -16.93
CA ILE A 247 7.46 8.26 -16.88
C ILE A 247 6.79 8.37 -15.51
N ASP A 248 7.48 8.83 -14.47
CA ASP A 248 6.93 8.86 -13.09
C ASP A 248 6.66 10.26 -12.53
N GLU A 249 6.76 11.34 -13.33
CA GLU A 249 6.38 12.69 -12.89
C GLU A 249 5.18 13.22 -13.67
N ILE A 250 4.02 13.29 -13.01
CA ILE A 250 3.02 14.37 -13.02
C ILE A 250 1.97 13.96 -11.98
N ASN A 251 1.93 14.67 -10.85
CA ASN A 251 0.76 14.87 -10.01
C ASN A 251 1.06 16.07 -9.10
N GLU A 252 0.73 17.27 -9.58
CA GLU A 252 0.47 18.39 -8.69
C GLU A 252 -1.02 18.31 -8.30
N ASP A 253 -1.27 18.28 -6.99
CA ASP A 253 -2.61 18.35 -6.41
C ASP A 253 -3.28 19.67 -6.80
N VAL A 254 -4.36 19.57 -7.58
CA VAL A 254 -5.25 20.70 -7.84
C VAL A 254 -6.27 20.75 -6.70
N ASN A 255 -6.12 21.72 -5.82
CA ASN A 255 -7.11 22.08 -4.81
C ASN A 255 -8.39 22.60 -5.50
N GLU A 256 -9.51 21.91 -5.28
CA GLU A 256 -10.84 22.43 -5.60
C GLU A 256 -11.40 23.26 -4.42
N PRO A 257 -12.13 24.35 -4.68
CA PRO A 257 -12.56 25.29 -3.64
C PRO A 257 -13.74 24.78 -2.81
N GLU A 258 -13.76 25.26 -1.56
CA GLU A 258 -14.72 24.94 -0.49
C GLU A 258 -16.02 25.75 -0.59
N GLU A 259 -17.16 25.09 -0.36
CA GLU A 259 -18.39 25.73 0.10
C GLU A 259 -18.99 24.98 1.31
N ASP A 260 -19.64 25.77 2.15
CA ASP A 260 -19.80 25.66 3.59
C ASP A 260 -21.15 24.99 4.03
N ASN A 261 -21.16 24.48 5.26
CA ASN A 261 -22.30 23.96 6.03
C ASN A 261 -23.02 22.70 5.51
N ASN A 262 -22.31 21.57 5.45
CA ASN A 262 -22.91 20.26 5.24
C ASN A 262 -23.19 19.56 6.58
N ILE A 263 -24.46 19.27 6.90
CA ILE A 263 -24.89 18.54 8.13
C ILE A 263 -24.23 17.15 8.24
N ASN A 264 -23.65 16.64 7.14
CA ASN A 264 -22.99 15.35 7.10
C ASN A 264 -21.48 15.41 7.43
N THR A 265 -20.89 16.58 7.65
CA THR A 265 -19.46 16.71 8.06
C THR A 265 -19.34 16.89 9.57
N LEU A 266 -18.17 16.56 10.14
CA LEU A 266 -17.93 16.82 11.55
C LEU A 266 -17.93 18.34 11.85
N SER A 267 -18.35 18.71 13.05
CA SER A 267 -18.18 20.06 13.58
C SER A 267 -16.92 20.18 14.44
N THR A 268 -16.54 21.41 14.78
CA THR A 268 -15.50 21.68 15.80
C THR A 268 -15.81 21.01 17.14
N SER A 269 -17.07 21.00 17.57
CA SER A 269 -17.51 20.34 18.80
C SER A 269 -17.32 18.83 18.73
N ASP A 270 -17.59 18.23 17.57
CA ASP A 270 -17.41 16.80 17.36
C ASP A 270 -15.93 16.42 17.43
N LEU A 271 -15.04 17.20 16.79
CA LEU A 271 -13.60 16.95 16.85
C LEU A 271 -13.06 17.08 18.29
N LEU A 272 -13.54 18.07 19.06
CA LEU A 272 -13.18 18.18 20.48
C LEU A 272 -13.66 16.97 21.29
N THR A 273 -14.85 16.46 21.00
CA THR A 273 -15.40 15.24 21.61
C THR A 273 -14.52 14.03 21.30
N ILE A 274 -14.10 13.87 20.04
CA ILE A 274 -13.18 12.81 19.62
C ILE A 274 -11.82 12.94 20.32
N ARG A 275 -11.22 14.13 20.36
CA ARG A 275 -9.94 14.38 21.06
C ARG A 275 -10.04 14.10 22.57
N ALA A 276 -11.18 14.42 23.18
CA ALA A 276 -11.46 14.10 24.57
C ALA A 276 -11.55 12.58 24.79
N ALA A 277 -12.22 11.85 23.90
CA ALA A 277 -12.27 10.38 23.94
C ALA A 277 -10.87 9.78 23.77
N ILE A 278 -10.07 10.27 22.80
CA ILE A 278 -8.66 9.86 22.63
C ILE A 278 -7.86 10.09 23.91
N SER A 279 -8.20 11.07 24.74
CA SER A 279 -7.48 11.31 26.01
C SER A 279 -7.99 10.44 27.16
N LYS A 280 -9.28 10.10 27.19
CA LYS A 280 -9.94 9.44 28.33
C LYS A 280 -10.03 7.93 28.22
N VAL A 281 -10.12 7.37 27.01
CA VAL A 281 -10.26 5.93 26.82
C VAL A 281 -9.03 5.23 27.41
N GLN A 282 -9.26 4.27 28.31
CA GLN A 282 -8.20 3.45 28.88
C GLN A 282 -7.80 2.37 27.88
N LEU A 283 -6.53 2.35 27.49
CA LEU A 283 -5.99 1.36 26.56
C LEU A 283 -5.05 0.41 27.32
N PRO A 284 -4.99 -0.87 26.94
CA PRO A 284 -3.97 -1.79 27.44
C PRO A 284 -2.56 -1.23 27.19
N SER A 285 -1.60 -1.53 28.08
CA SER A 285 -0.24 -0.97 28.02
C SER A 285 0.52 -1.31 26.74
N TRP A 286 0.18 -2.41 26.07
CA TRP A 286 0.78 -2.84 24.81
C TRP A 286 0.21 -2.11 23.59
N LEU A 287 -0.88 -1.35 23.73
CA LEU A 287 -1.51 -0.62 22.63
C LEU A 287 -1.13 0.87 22.69
N LYS A 288 -0.33 1.33 21.72
CA LYS A 288 0.07 2.74 21.61
C LYS A 288 -1.17 3.61 21.32
N ARG A 289 -1.31 4.70 22.06
CA ARG A 289 -2.40 5.68 21.90
C ARG A 289 -2.18 6.52 20.63
N PRO A 290 -3.23 6.78 19.82
CA PRO A 290 -3.17 7.75 18.73
C PRO A 290 -2.85 9.18 19.22
N PRO A 291 -2.38 10.08 18.34
CA PRO A 291 -2.12 11.47 18.70
C PRO A 291 -3.35 12.15 19.31
N LYS A 292 -3.17 12.84 20.44
CA LYS A 292 -4.27 13.53 21.14
C LYS A 292 -4.80 14.72 20.34
N ASN A 293 -3.94 15.33 19.53
CA ASN A 293 -4.20 16.40 18.58
C ASN A 293 -4.62 15.85 17.21
N LEU A 294 -5.56 14.89 17.17
CA LEU A 294 -6.08 14.32 15.92
C LEU A 294 -6.36 15.43 14.88
N GLY A 295 -5.80 15.29 13.68
CA GLY A 295 -5.73 16.34 12.65
C GLY A 295 -4.30 16.66 12.15
N ASP A 296 -3.26 16.11 12.79
CA ASP A 296 -1.90 16.07 12.25
C ASP A 296 -1.64 14.78 11.42
N PRO A 297 -0.57 14.73 10.61
CA PRO A 297 -0.39 13.74 9.53
C PRO A 297 -0.39 12.26 9.96
N SER A 298 0.00 11.94 11.21
CA SER A 298 0.41 10.58 11.60
C SER A 298 -0.57 9.86 12.54
N ALA A 299 -1.82 9.65 12.08
CA ALA A 299 -2.80 8.88 12.84
C ALA A 299 -2.82 7.38 12.46
N ASP A 300 -2.83 6.50 13.46
CA ASP A 300 -3.14 5.08 13.26
C ASP A 300 -4.66 4.90 13.12
N TRP A 301 -5.15 5.08 11.89
CA TRP A 301 -6.58 5.09 11.58
C TRP A 301 -7.29 3.79 11.96
N ILE A 302 -6.66 2.64 11.74
CA ILE A 302 -7.23 1.34 12.07
C ILE A 302 -7.54 1.25 13.56
N LYS A 303 -6.58 1.61 14.41
CA LYS A 303 -6.80 1.61 15.87
C LYS A 303 -7.83 2.65 16.27
N LEU A 304 -7.77 3.85 15.70
CA LEU A 304 -8.72 4.91 16.02
C LEU A 304 -10.17 4.46 15.77
N PHE A 305 -10.45 3.86 14.61
CA PHE A 305 -11.79 3.40 14.22
C PHE A 305 -12.28 2.18 15.00
N THR A 306 -11.40 1.24 15.34
CA THR A 306 -11.81 -0.02 15.97
C THR A 306 -11.83 0.05 17.50
N THR A 307 -11.13 1.02 18.11
CA THR A 307 -10.96 1.04 19.58
C THR A 307 -11.42 2.32 20.27
N ILE A 308 -11.38 3.48 19.62
CA ILE A 308 -11.68 4.77 20.28
C ILE A 308 -12.96 5.39 19.72
N LEU A 309 -13.08 5.52 18.40
CA LEU A 309 -14.25 6.13 17.77
C LEU A 309 -15.59 5.47 18.12
N PRO A 310 -15.71 4.14 18.36
CA PRO A 310 -16.98 3.57 18.79
C PRO A 310 -17.54 4.19 20.07
N PHE A 311 -16.69 4.75 20.94
CA PHE A 311 -17.10 5.50 22.14
C PHE A 311 -17.36 6.98 21.86
N ALA A 312 -16.61 7.58 20.94
CA ALA A 312 -16.76 9.01 20.63
C ALA A 312 -17.99 9.28 19.75
N ILE A 313 -18.25 8.40 18.78
CA ILE A 313 -19.29 8.59 17.76
C ILE A 313 -20.70 8.65 18.38
N THR A 314 -20.90 7.97 19.51
CA THR A 314 -22.20 7.91 20.21
C THR A 314 -22.54 9.20 20.94
N GLU A 315 -21.54 10.03 21.22
CA GLU A 315 -21.70 11.32 21.90
C GLU A 315 -21.95 12.47 20.90
N LEU A 316 -21.67 12.26 19.62
CA LEU A 316 -21.86 13.28 18.58
C LEU A 316 -23.35 13.58 18.40
N GLN A 317 -23.69 14.86 18.29
CA GLN A 317 -25.08 15.33 18.22
C GLN A 317 -25.39 15.93 16.85
N GLY A 318 -26.65 15.86 16.42
CA GLY A 318 -27.13 16.53 15.20
C GLY A 318 -26.83 15.82 13.88
N HIS A 319 -26.17 14.65 13.91
CA HIS A 319 -25.86 13.87 12.71
C HIS A 319 -27.04 12.99 12.27
N LYS A 320 -27.17 12.79 10.95
CA LYS A 320 -28.18 11.87 10.39
C LYS A 320 -27.89 10.43 10.79
N ARG A 321 -28.94 9.60 10.83
CA ARG A 321 -28.79 8.15 11.06
C ARG A 321 -27.85 7.49 10.05
N SER A 322 -27.90 7.89 8.78
CA SER A 322 -27.04 7.37 7.71
C SER A 322 -25.55 7.63 7.95
N PHE A 323 -25.19 8.74 8.62
CA PHE A 323 -23.80 9.01 9.03
C PHE A 323 -23.28 7.94 10.00
N LEU A 324 -24.07 7.63 11.03
CA LEU A 324 -23.72 6.59 12.01
C LEU A 324 -23.71 5.20 11.37
N GLU A 325 -24.65 4.91 10.48
CA GLU A 325 -24.68 3.66 9.72
C GLU A 325 -23.42 3.51 8.87
N ALA A 326 -23.01 4.54 8.12
CA ALA A 326 -21.79 4.53 7.33
C ALA A 326 -20.55 4.22 8.19
N PHE A 327 -20.44 4.86 9.36
CA PHE A 327 -19.38 4.58 10.32
C PHE A 327 -19.38 3.11 10.77
N VAL A 328 -20.53 2.57 11.18
CA VAL A 328 -20.63 1.18 11.64
C VAL A 328 -20.26 0.20 10.53
N HIS A 329 -20.73 0.42 9.29
CA HIS A 329 -20.35 -0.41 8.15
C HIS A 329 -18.85 -0.35 7.89
N LEU A 330 -18.22 0.83 7.97
CA LEU A 330 -16.78 1.00 7.79
C LEU A 330 -15.95 0.30 8.88
N VAL A 331 -16.40 0.36 10.14
CA VAL A 331 -15.78 -0.39 11.24
C VAL A 331 -15.89 -1.89 10.98
N LYS A 332 -17.05 -2.39 10.53
CA LYS A 332 -17.24 -3.81 10.22
C LYS A 332 -16.38 -4.29 9.05
N VAL A 333 -16.24 -3.48 8.00
CA VAL A 333 -15.29 -3.74 6.91
C VAL A 333 -13.87 -3.89 7.46
N THR A 334 -13.46 -2.97 8.34
CA THR A 334 -12.12 -2.96 8.95
C THR A 334 -11.88 -4.18 9.83
N GLU A 335 -12.81 -4.50 10.74
CA GLU A 335 -12.70 -5.64 11.65
C GLU A 335 -12.59 -6.96 10.89
N ILE A 336 -13.42 -7.17 9.87
CA ILE A 336 -13.44 -8.43 9.12
C ILE A 336 -12.22 -8.55 8.21
N ALA A 337 -11.79 -7.46 7.56
CA ALA A 337 -10.58 -7.47 6.70
C ALA A 337 -9.31 -7.81 7.49
N LEU A 338 -9.24 -7.42 8.76
CA LEU A 338 -8.08 -7.59 9.62
C LEU A 338 -8.22 -8.76 10.62
N ASP A 339 -9.27 -9.55 10.50
CA ASP A 339 -9.48 -10.73 11.34
C ASP A 339 -8.42 -11.81 11.06
N TYR A 340 -8.00 -12.53 12.11
CA TYR A 340 -7.12 -13.69 12.00
C TYR A 340 -7.85 -14.98 11.61
N GLN A 341 -9.16 -14.91 11.41
CA GLN A 341 -9.99 -16.01 10.97
C GLN A 341 -10.89 -15.58 9.81
N THR A 342 -10.93 -16.40 8.76
CA THR A 342 -11.82 -16.20 7.62
C THR A 342 -12.77 -17.39 7.45
N SER A 343 -13.90 -17.14 6.79
CA SER A 343 -14.87 -18.16 6.36
C SER A 343 -15.72 -17.56 5.24
N GLU A 344 -16.37 -18.38 4.41
CA GLU A 344 -17.30 -17.88 3.40
C GLU A 344 -18.40 -16.99 3.99
N LYS A 345 -18.87 -17.28 5.20
CA LYS A 345 -19.83 -16.41 5.90
C LYS A 345 -19.24 -15.02 6.16
N LYS A 346 -18.02 -14.94 6.70
CA LYS A 346 -17.34 -13.66 6.95
C LYS A 346 -17.08 -12.89 5.65
N ILE A 347 -16.70 -13.59 4.58
CA ILE A 347 -16.47 -12.99 3.26
C ILE A 347 -17.75 -12.35 2.70
N HIS A 348 -18.90 -13.04 2.78
CA HIS A 348 -20.18 -12.45 2.37
C HIS A 348 -20.58 -11.25 3.23
N VAL A 349 -20.39 -11.33 4.55
CA VAL A 349 -20.69 -10.22 5.48
C VAL A 349 -19.77 -9.02 5.21
N TYR A 350 -18.48 -9.25 4.92
CA TYR A 350 -17.55 -8.21 4.50
C TYR A 350 -18.05 -7.49 3.24
N TYR A 351 -18.42 -8.25 2.20
CA TYR A 351 -18.89 -7.69 0.94
C TYR A 351 -20.17 -6.87 1.13
N TYR A 352 -21.11 -7.37 1.94
CA TYR A 352 -22.31 -6.63 2.33
C TYR A 352 -21.96 -5.28 2.98
N HIS A 353 -21.11 -5.28 4.01
CA HIS A 353 -20.75 -4.04 4.68
C HIS A 353 -19.99 -3.08 3.76
N LEU A 354 -19.14 -3.58 2.87
CA LEU A 354 -18.39 -2.75 1.93
C LEU A 354 -19.31 -2.05 0.92
N VAL A 355 -20.24 -2.78 0.31
CA VAL A 355 -21.21 -2.21 -0.63
C VAL A 355 -22.10 -1.19 0.07
N THR A 356 -22.67 -1.56 1.23
CA THR A 356 -23.56 -0.65 1.98
C THR A 356 -22.82 0.62 2.43
N TYR A 357 -21.57 0.49 2.89
CA TYR A 357 -20.74 1.64 3.21
C TYR A 357 -20.58 2.58 2.00
N GLN A 358 -20.23 2.04 0.82
CA GLN A 358 -20.03 2.89 -0.36
C GLN A 358 -21.33 3.54 -0.86
N CYS A 359 -22.47 2.84 -0.81
CA CYS A 359 -23.77 3.44 -1.12
C CYS A 359 -24.10 4.61 -0.18
N LEU A 360 -23.89 4.43 1.13
CA LEU A 360 -24.15 5.48 2.12
C LEU A 360 -23.22 6.68 1.94
N VAL A 361 -21.94 6.43 1.63
CA VAL A 361 -20.98 7.51 1.34
C VAL A 361 -21.39 8.29 0.08
N GLU A 362 -21.82 7.61 -0.98
CA GLU A 362 -22.32 8.27 -2.19
C GLU A 362 -23.58 9.10 -1.93
N GLU A 363 -24.48 8.64 -1.07
CA GLU A 363 -25.67 9.39 -0.64
C GLU A 363 -25.31 10.62 0.21
N LEU A 364 -24.40 10.45 1.17
CA LEU A 364 -24.00 11.51 2.11
C LEU A 364 -23.09 12.57 1.47
N TYR A 365 -22.25 12.16 0.52
CA TYR A 365 -21.19 12.96 -0.08
C TYR A 365 -21.10 12.74 -1.60
N PRO A 366 -22.14 13.09 -2.39
CA PRO A 366 -22.20 12.81 -3.82
C PRO A 366 -21.10 13.47 -4.67
N GLN A 367 -20.50 14.54 -4.15
CA GLN A 367 -19.36 15.22 -4.75
C GLN A 367 -18.05 14.43 -4.62
N LEU A 368 -17.94 13.56 -3.62
CA LEU A 368 -16.72 12.80 -3.36
C LEU A 368 -16.67 11.54 -4.22
N LYS A 369 -15.49 11.23 -4.76
CA LYS A 369 -15.26 10.05 -5.58
C LYS A 369 -14.50 8.97 -4.80
N PRO A 370 -14.82 7.68 -5.02
CA PRO A 370 -14.08 6.59 -4.40
C PRO A 370 -12.62 6.60 -4.87
N THR A 371 -11.73 6.31 -3.94
CA THR A 371 -10.29 6.18 -4.22
C THR A 371 -9.96 4.80 -4.80
N PRO A 372 -8.76 4.58 -5.34
CA PRO A 372 -8.28 3.25 -5.70
C PRO A 372 -8.38 2.25 -4.54
N ASN A 373 -8.15 2.66 -3.29
CA ASN A 373 -8.28 1.75 -2.15
C ASN A 373 -9.70 1.22 -1.97
N HIS A 374 -10.73 2.06 -2.20
CA HIS A 374 -12.13 1.62 -2.18
C HIS A 374 -12.41 0.54 -3.23
N HIS A 375 -11.78 0.65 -4.40
CA HIS A 375 -11.84 -0.37 -5.45
C HIS A 375 -11.11 -1.65 -5.04
N MET A 376 -9.86 -1.53 -4.58
CA MET A 376 -9.04 -2.68 -4.19
C MET A 376 -9.69 -3.49 -3.06
N ALA A 377 -10.46 -2.84 -2.17
CA ALA A 377 -11.24 -3.50 -1.13
C ALA A 377 -12.23 -4.55 -1.69
N PHE A 378 -12.78 -4.35 -2.89
CA PHE A 378 -13.65 -5.34 -3.53
C PHE A 378 -12.92 -6.62 -3.98
N HIS A 379 -11.59 -6.59 -4.09
CA HIS A 379 -10.77 -7.75 -4.42
C HIS A 379 -10.31 -8.53 -3.18
N LEU A 380 -10.44 -7.98 -1.97
CA LEU A 380 -10.11 -8.68 -0.71
C LEU A 380 -10.89 -10.00 -0.49
N PRO A 381 -12.19 -10.13 -0.83
CA PRO A 381 -12.91 -11.40 -0.75
C PRO A 381 -12.20 -12.57 -1.42
N GLU A 382 -11.69 -12.37 -2.64
CA GLU A 382 -11.00 -13.43 -3.38
C GLU A 382 -9.62 -13.73 -2.78
N GLN A 383 -8.94 -12.70 -2.27
CA GLN A 383 -7.69 -12.86 -1.53
C GLN A 383 -7.89 -13.71 -0.26
N LEU A 384 -8.99 -13.49 0.46
CA LEU A 384 -9.33 -14.25 1.66
C LEU A 384 -9.60 -15.73 1.35
N ARG A 385 -10.12 -16.05 0.15
CA ARG A 385 -10.26 -17.44 -0.32
C ARG A 385 -8.93 -18.07 -0.69
N ASN A 386 -8.08 -17.32 -1.39
CA ASN A 386 -6.82 -17.84 -1.91
C ASN A 386 -5.76 -18.05 -0.82
N PHE A 387 -5.67 -17.13 0.13
CA PHE A 387 -4.59 -17.11 1.12
C PHE A 387 -5.05 -17.38 2.56
N GLY A 388 -6.36 -17.40 2.80
CA GLY A 388 -6.91 -17.39 4.14
C GLY A 388 -6.91 -15.98 4.75
N PRO A 389 -6.83 -15.84 6.08
CA PRO A 389 -6.96 -14.55 6.76
C PRO A 389 -5.88 -13.55 6.31
N ALA A 390 -6.31 -12.40 5.78
CA ALA A 390 -5.42 -11.41 5.16
C ALA A 390 -4.44 -10.78 6.15
N ASN A 391 -4.78 -10.74 7.44
CA ASN A 391 -3.89 -10.18 8.47
C ASN A 391 -2.57 -10.97 8.60
N HIS A 392 -2.55 -12.25 8.24
CA HIS A 392 -1.29 -13.00 8.16
C HIS A 392 -0.38 -12.48 7.04
N LEU A 393 -0.92 -11.84 6.00
CA LEU A 393 -0.14 -11.26 4.91
C LEU A 393 -0.03 -9.74 5.02
N SER A 394 -0.36 -9.17 6.18
CA SER A 394 -0.31 -7.73 6.38
C SER A 394 1.12 -7.19 6.51
N ALA A 395 1.32 -5.96 6.07
CA ALA A 395 2.64 -5.34 6.01
C ALA A 395 3.16 -4.78 7.34
N TRP A 396 2.42 -4.96 8.45
CA TRP A 396 2.88 -4.60 9.80
C TRP A 396 4.27 -5.18 10.11
N HIS A 397 4.48 -6.45 9.77
CA HIS A 397 5.75 -7.13 10.00
C HIS A 397 6.90 -6.53 9.18
N PHE A 398 6.63 -6.13 7.93
CA PHE A 398 7.63 -5.46 7.09
C PHE A 398 7.98 -4.07 7.63
N LYS A 399 6.98 -3.28 8.08
CA LYS A 399 7.22 -1.98 8.71
C LYS A 399 8.09 -2.11 9.95
N GLN A 400 7.85 -3.13 10.78
CA GLN A 400 8.67 -3.41 11.95
C GLN A 400 10.12 -3.74 11.56
N ILE A 401 10.32 -4.58 10.53
CA ILE A 401 11.66 -4.91 10.03
C ILE A 401 12.38 -3.68 9.47
N ASN A 402 11.69 -2.85 8.68
CA ASN A 402 12.26 -1.61 8.16
C ASN A 402 12.71 -0.68 9.29
N GLY A 403 11.89 -0.52 10.34
CA GLY A 403 12.26 0.26 11.52
C GLY A 403 13.43 -0.32 12.33
N ILE A 404 13.65 -1.65 12.28
CA ILE A 404 14.86 -2.27 12.85
C ILE A 404 16.08 -1.95 11.97
N LEU A 405 15.96 -2.10 10.64
CA LEU A 405 17.04 -1.84 9.70
C LEU A 405 17.50 -0.38 9.72
N GLN A 406 16.58 0.57 9.85
CA GLN A 406 16.88 2.01 9.96
C GLN A 406 17.71 2.36 11.21
N LYS A 407 17.56 1.58 12.30
CA LYS A 407 18.32 1.80 13.55
C LYS A 407 19.73 1.22 13.50
N ILE A 408 20.09 0.47 12.46
CA ILE A 408 21.44 -0.07 12.30
C ILE A 408 22.37 1.10 11.95
N PRO A 409 23.44 1.36 12.73
CA PRO A 409 24.36 2.45 12.45
C PRO A 409 24.94 2.31 11.04
N ASN A 410 24.75 3.33 10.20
CA ASN A 410 25.42 3.41 8.91
C ASN A 410 26.74 4.18 9.07
N ASN A 411 27.77 3.80 8.32
CA ASN A 411 29.08 4.43 8.44
C ASN A 411 29.17 5.79 7.72
N HIS A 412 28.04 6.33 7.22
CA HIS A 412 27.87 7.54 6.40
C HIS A 412 28.90 7.75 5.28
N LYS A 413 29.69 6.73 4.94
CA LYS A 413 30.74 6.78 3.93
C LYS A 413 30.23 5.98 2.73
N LYS A 414 30.07 6.64 1.58
CA LYS A 414 29.97 5.98 0.28
C LYS A 414 31.28 5.22 0.04
N ARG A 415 31.40 3.98 0.55
CA ARG A 415 32.53 3.12 0.23
C ARG A 415 32.41 2.75 -1.24
N LYS A 416 33.42 3.15 -2.03
CA LYS A 416 33.74 2.51 -3.31
C LYS A 416 33.84 1.00 -3.02
N LEU A 417 32.84 0.25 -3.44
CA LEU A 417 32.94 -1.20 -3.56
C LEU A 417 33.87 -1.42 -4.76
N SER A 418 35.18 -1.53 -4.48
CA SER A 418 36.11 -2.13 -5.43
C SER A 418 35.80 -3.63 -5.44
N LEU A 419 35.20 -4.08 -6.55
CA LEU A 419 35.17 -5.49 -6.94
C LEU A 419 36.60 -6.01 -7.11
#